data_AF-A0A3C0R6L8-F1
#
_entry.id   AF-A0A3C0R6L8-F1
#
_cell.length_a   1.000
_cell.length_b   1.000
_cell.length_c   1.000
_cell.angle_alpha   90.00
_cell.angle_beta   90.00
_cell.angle_gamma   90.00
#
_symmetry.space_group_name_H-M   'P 1'
#
loop_
_entity.id
_entity.type
_entity.pdbx_description
1 polymer ?
#
loop_
_entity_poly.entity_id
_entity_poly.type
_entity_poly.pdbx_seq_one_letter_code
_entity_poly.pdbx_strand_id
1 'polypeptide(L)'
;MGRKFYFVVVIATLSLFASTSGFAQGPPQGPPQGPSGRAPSPVRRHSQFKSTRERWFSLSPEDRQSFRRNAERWVQMGPQERNLMREREQAHREQLQREAEKALREAGLRLDQEKRDLFEERYLQERRRIERDLRQEVETKRQQQLPVLQERLKKEFQEPSPAVRSAPAVSVTPTH
;
A
#
# COMPACT_ATOMS: atom_id res chain seq x y z
N MET A 1 -36.01 11.56 -11.40
CA MET A 1 -35.10 10.44 -11.73
C MET A 1 -33.70 11.03 -11.91
N GLY A 2 -32.64 10.84 -11.13
CA GLY A 2 -32.31 9.78 -10.18
C GLY A 2 -30.80 9.46 -10.33
N ARG A 3 -29.93 10.38 -9.87
CA ARG A 3 -28.51 10.22 -9.47
C ARG A 3 -27.48 9.51 -10.39
N LYS A 4 -26.62 10.35 -10.99
CA LYS A 4 -25.13 10.39 -10.89
C LYS A 4 -24.33 9.10 -11.17
N PHE A 5 -23.76 9.02 -12.37
CA PHE A 5 -22.59 8.19 -12.69
C PHE A 5 -21.32 8.79 -12.10
N TYR A 6 -20.64 8.04 -11.23
CA TYR A 6 -19.21 8.17 -10.96
C TYR A 6 -18.63 6.76 -10.80
N PHE A 7 -18.13 6.20 -11.91
CA PHE A 7 -17.22 5.06 -11.89
C PHE A 7 -15.84 5.55 -12.30
N VAL A 8 -15.13 6.15 -11.35
CA VAL A 8 -13.68 6.30 -11.42
C VAL A 8 -13.15 5.92 -10.05
N VAL A 9 -12.97 4.61 -9.84
CA VAL A 9 -12.06 4.14 -8.80
C VAL A 9 -10.75 3.85 -9.53
N VAL A 10 -9.87 4.85 -9.47
CA VAL A 10 -8.45 4.72 -9.80
C VAL A 10 -7.89 3.59 -8.96
N ILE A 11 -7.50 2.50 -9.60
CA ILE A 11 -6.70 1.45 -8.95
C ILE A 11 -5.30 2.03 -8.78
N ALA A 12 -5.09 2.72 -7.66
CA ALA A 12 -3.76 3.00 -7.18
C ALA A 12 -3.12 1.67 -6.83
N THR A 13 -2.15 1.25 -7.61
CA THR A 13 -1.26 0.11 -7.37
C THR A 13 -0.48 0.36 -6.07
N LEU A 14 -1.10 0.01 -4.94
CA LEU A 14 -0.44 -0.08 -3.65
C LEU A 14 0.32 -1.41 -3.61
N SER A 15 1.52 -1.40 -4.20
CA SER A 15 2.60 -2.25 -3.71
C SER A 15 2.97 -1.78 -2.31
N LEU A 16 2.13 -2.12 -1.34
CA LEU A 16 2.39 -1.93 0.08
C LEU A 16 3.51 -2.92 0.43
N PHE A 17 4.74 -2.44 0.40
CA PHE A 17 5.88 -3.19 0.90
C PHE A 17 5.68 -3.43 2.39
N ALA A 18 5.28 -4.63 2.77
CA ALA A 18 5.53 -5.13 4.11
C ALA A 18 7.05 -5.34 4.26
N SER A 19 7.80 -4.25 4.47
CA SER A 19 9.24 -4.28 4.72
C SER A 19 9.59 -3.18 5.70
N THR A 20 9.25 -3.40 6.96
CA THR A 20 9.87 -2.70 8.07
C THR A 20 11.32 -3.18 8.21
N SER A 21 12.20 -2.69 7.34
CA SER A 21 13.64 -2.80 7.45
C SER A 21 14.16 -1.55 8.14
N GLY A 22 14.38 -1.64 9.45
CA GLY A 22 15.18 -0.64 10.16
C GLY A 22 16.61 -0.74 9.67
N PHE A 23 17.04 0.19 8.81
CA PHE A 23 18.45 0.41 8.57
C PHE A 23 19.01 1.25 9.73
N ALA A 24 20.03 0.68 10.37
CA ALA A 24 20.79 1.27 11.45
C ALA A 24 21.32 2.66 11.06
N GLN A 25 21.13 3.62 11.94
CA GLN A 25 21.84 4.90 11.92
C GLN A 25 23.35 4.63 12.10
N GLY A 26 24.18 5.44 11.44
CA GLY A 26 25.64 5.36 11.47
C GLY A 26 26.25 5.52 12.88
N PRO A 27 27.57 5.31 13.01
CA PRO A 27 28.23 5.21 14.31
C PRO A 27 28.13 6.54 15.11
N PRO A 28 27.85 6.49 16.42
CA PRO A 28 27.81 7.68 17.26
C PRO A 28 29.24 8.18 17.56
N GLN A 29 29.47 9.48 17.36
CA GLN A 29 30.64 10.19 17.85
C GLN A 29 30.54 10.33 19.39
N GLY A 30 31.68 10.19 20.06
CA GLY A 30 31.81 10.08 21.53
C GLY A 30 31.49 11.34 22.35
N PRO A 31 31.54 11.25 23.69
CA PRO A 31 30.88 12.19 24.61
C PRO A 31 31.83 13.25 25.18
N PRO A 32 31.30 14.34 25.77
CA PRO A 32 31.89 14.97 26.93
C PRO A 32 31.06 14.68 28.20
N GLN A 33 31.78 14.34 29.27
CA GLN A 33 31.28 14.03 30.61
C GLN A 33 30.75 15.28 31.32
N GLY A 34 29.63 15.15 32.03
CA GLY A 34 29.11 16.08 33.03
C GLY A 34 28.35 15.31 34.13
N PRO A 35 28.39 15.74 35.41
CA PRO A 35 28.04 14.87 36.53
C PRO A 35 26.55 14.87 36.88
N SER A 36 26.06 13.67 37.22
CA SER A 36 24.96 13.35 38.14
C SER A 36 23.65 14.12 38.02
N GLY A 37 22.82 13.72 37.05
CA GLY A 37 21.36 13.73 37.16
C GLY A 37 20.87 12.32 36.87
N ARG A 38 20.20 11.70 37.83
CA ARG A 38 19.62 10.34 37.74
C ARG A 38 18.60 10.30 36.60
N ALA A 39 19.06 9.98 35.40
CA ALA A 39 18.19 9.73 34.26
C ALA A 39 17.34 8.47 34.55
N PRO A 40 16.02 8.49 34.29
CA PRO A 40 15.24 7.26 34.34
C PRO A 40 15.86 6.29 33.34
N SER A 41 16.21 5.09 33.83
CA SER A 41 16.68 3.98 33.00
C SER A 41 15.83 3.89 31.74
N PRO A 42 16.40 3.75 30.53
CA PRO A 42 15.60 3.48 29.36
C PRO A 42 14.89 2.16 29.65
N VAL A 43 13.57 2.22 29.84
CA VAL A 43 12.70 1.05 29.88
C VAL A 43 13.08 0.26 28.65
N ARG A 44 13.70 -0.90 28.90
CA ARG A 44 14.15 -1.85 27.91
C ARG A 44 12.87 -2.29 27.21
N ARG A 45 12.49 -1.61 26.12
CA ARG A 45 11.36 -2.02 25.28
C ARG A 45 11.64 -3.48 24.97
N HIS A 46 10.78 -4.38 25.46
CA HIS A 46 10.88 -5.79 25.15
C HIS A 46 10.55 -5.93 23.67
N SER A 47 11.58 -5.70 22.87
CA SER A 47 11.60 -5.84 21.44
C SER A 47 11.52 -7.34 21.19
N GLN A 48 10.30 -7.90 21.14
CA GLN A 48 10.02 -9.22 20.56
C GLN A 48 10.21 -9.19 19.02
N PHE A 49 11.18 -8.41 18.54
CA PHE A 49 11.54 -8.43 17.14
C PHE A 49 12.31 -9.74 16.95
N LYS A 50 11.57 -10.76 16.49
CA LYS A 50 12.16 -11.93 15.85
C LYS A 50 13.29 -11.47 14.96
N SER A 51 14.45 -12.12 15.07
CA SER A 51 15.60 -11.75 14.25
C SER A 51 15.18 -11.67 12.78
N THR A 52 15.76 -10.77 11.98
CA THR A 52 15.43 -10.65 10.55
C THR A 52 15.48 -12.02 9.85
N ARG A 53 16.36 -12.89 10.34
CA ARG A 53 16.48 -14.30 9.95
C ARG A 53 15.23 -15.13 10.28
N GLU A 54 14.74 -15.12 11.52
CA GLU A 54 13.51 -15.83 11.90
C GLU A 54 12.29 -15.33 11.12
N ARG A 55 12.20 -14.01 10.93
CA ARG A 55 11.10 -13.41 10.17
C ARG A 55 11.13 -13.89 8.71
N TRP A 56 12.30 -13.96 8.10
CA TRP A 56 12.48 -14.51 6.76
C TRP A 56 12.01 -15.97 6.64
N PHE A 57 12.39 -16.83 7.59
CA PHE A 57 11.96 -18.22 7.59
C PHE A 57 10.46 -18.41 7.85
N SER A 58 9.81 -17.46 8.52
CA SER A 58 8.35 -17.48 8.74
C SER A 58 7.51 -17.07 7.52
N LEU A 59 8.12 -16.48 6.48
CA LEU A 59 7.42 -16.10 5.25
C LEU A 59 7.08 -17.32 4.39
N SER A 60 5.92 -17.26 3.71
CA SER A 60 5.55 -18.25 2.68
C SER A 60 6.51 -18.17 1.47
N PRO A 61 6.61 -19.21 0.63
CA PRO A 61 7.45 -19.18 -0.57
C PRO A 61 7.12 -18.01 -1.51
N GLU A 62 5.83 -17.69 -1.68
CA GLU A 62 5.37 -16.57 -2.50
C GLU A 62 5.78 -15.22 -1.91
N ASP A 63 5.65 -15.04 -0.59
CA ASP A 63 6.06 -13.82 0.11
C ASP A 63 7.57 -13.60 -0.01
N ARG A 64 8.37 -14.67 0.06
CA ARG A 64 9.82 -14.59 -0.15
C ARG A 64 10.16 -14.14 -1.56
N GLN A 65 9.46 -14.63 -2.58
CA GLN A 65 9.67 -14.16 -3.96
C GLN A 65 9.29 -12.69 -4.13
N SER A 66 8.16 -12.29 -3.56
CA SER A 66 7.73 -10.88 -3.56
C SER A 66 8.77 -10.00 -2.90
N PHE A 67 9.28 -10.39 -1.73
CA PHE A 67 10.36 -9.69 -1.03
C PHE A 67 11.63 -9.56 -1.87
N ARG A 68 12.04 -10.61 -2.59
CA ARG A 68 13.22 -10.56 -3.48
C ARG A 68 13.05 -9.54 -4.60
N ARG A 69 11.94 -9.58 -5.35
CA ARG A 69 11.65 -8.61 -6.43
C ARG A 69 11.64 -7.17 -5.90
N ASN A 70 11.08 -7.03 -4.71
CA ASN A 70 10.97 -5.78 -3.98
C ASN A 70 12.35 -5.24 -3.56
N ALA A 71 13.23 -6.09 -3.03
CA ALA A 71 14.59 -5.75 -2.68
C ALA A 71 15.43 -5.38 -3.91
N GLU A 72 15.28 -6.12 -5.01
CA GLU A 72 15.94 -5.81 -6.28
C GLU A 72 15.53 -4.42 -6.79
N ARG A 73 14.23 -4.10 -6.76
CA ARG A 73 13.74 -2.76 -7.09
C ARG A 73 14.36 -1.70 -6.18
N TRP A 74 14.40 -1.94 -4.87
CA TRP A 74 14.98 -1.00 -3.91
C TRP A 74 16.46 -0.68 -4.21
N VAL A 75 17.26 -1.70 -4.56
CA VAL A 75 18.67 -1.53 -4.93
C VAL A 75 18.81 -0.66 -6.19
N GLN A 76 17.88 -0.80 -7.14
CA GLN A 76 17.85 -0.01 -8.38
C GLN A 76 17.32 1.42 -8.20
N MET A 77 16.55 1.70 -7.13
CA MET A 77 16.02 3.05 -6.87
C MET A 77 17.12 4.06 -6.55
N GLY A 78 16.95 5.28 -7.08
CA GLY A 78 17.78 6.44 -6.74
C GLY A 78 17.52 6.99 -5.33
N PRO A 79 18.39 7.87 -4.80
CA PRO A 79 18.26 8.37 -3.43
C PRO A 79 16.98 9.20 -3.19
N GLN A 80 16.53 9.99 -4.15
CA GLN A 80 15.29 10.76 -4.07
C GLN A 80 14.06 9.85 -4.02
N GLU A 81 14.02 8.81 -4.85
CA GLU A 81 12.93 7.84 -4.87
C GLU A 81 12.85 7.07 -3.54
N ARG A 82 14.01 6.69 -2.98
CA ARG A 82 14.08 6.07 -1.66
C ARG A 82 13.61 7.00 -0.54
N ASN A 83 13.88 8.30 -0.62
CA ASN A 83 13.37 9.29 0.35
C ASN A 83 11.84 9.34 0.29
N LEU A 84 11.27 9.48 -0.91
CA LEU A 84 9.82 9.52 -1.11
C LEU A 84 9.15 8.24 -0.59
N MET A 85 9.74 7.08 -0.83
CA MET A 85 9.21 5.82 -0.30
C MET A 85 9.28 5.75 1.23
N ARG A 86 10.35 6.27 1.85
CA ARG A 86 10.45 6.36 3.31
C ARG A 86 9.40 7.29 3.90
N GLU A 87 9.18 8.46 3.30
CA GLU A 87 8.14 9.41 3.74
C GLU A 87 6.75 8.79 3.65
N ARG A 88 6.46 8.11 2.53
CA ARG A 88 5.20 7.38 2.35
C ARG A 88 5.00 6.30 3.40
N GLU A 89 6.04 5.53 3.70
CA GLU A 89 5.99 4.47 4.72
C GLU A 89 5.79 5.06 6.12
N GLN A 90 6.44 6.19 6.44
CA GLN A 90 6.23 6.88 7.71
C GLN A 90 4.79 7.37 7.85
N ALA A 91 4.26 8.07 6.84
CA ALA A 91 2.88 8.54 6.84
C ALA A 91 1.87 7.39 6.97
N HIS A 92 2.15 6.27 6.29
CA HIS A 92 1.35 5.07 6.40
C HIS A 92 1.38 4.48 7.81
N ARG A 93 2.57 4.33 8.40
CA ARG A 93 2.73 3.80 9.76
C ARG A 93 2.00 4.66 10.79
N GLU A 94 2.10 5.98 10.69
CA GLU A 94 1.38 6.88 11.60
C GLU A 94 -0.14 6.75 11.44
N GLN A 95 -0.63 6.60 10.21
CA GLN A 95 -2.05 6.35 9.97
C GLN A 95 -2.51 5.05 10.65
N LEU A 96 -1.75 3.96 10.50
CA LEU A 96 -2.03 2.69 11.15
C LEU A 96 -2.11 2.83 12.68
N GLN A 97 -1.18 3.58 13.27
CA GLN A 97 -1.15 3.83 14.72
C GLN A 97 -2.38 4.61 15.20
N ARG A 98 -2.73 5.70 14.49
CA ARG A 98 -3.94 6.48 14.81
C ARG A 98 -5.21 5.65 14.72
N GLU A 99 -5.27 4.73 13.77
CA GLU A 99 -6.40 3.82 13.59
C GLU A 99 -6.50 2.79 14.72
N ALA A 100 -5.38 2.16 15.10
CA ALA A 100 -5.33 1.24 16.24
C ALA A 100 -5.73 1.96 17.55
N GLU A 101 -5.25 3.17 17.76
CA GLU A 101 -5.62 3.98 18.92
C GLU A 101 -7.11 4.34 18.92
N LYS A 102 -7.67 4.67 17.73
CA LYS A 102 -9.11 4.90 17.57
C LYS A 102 -9.91 3.66 17.93
N ALA A 103 -9.52 2.48 17.42
CA ALA A 103 -10.18 1.21 17.74
C ALA A 103 -10.12 0.89 19.24
N LEU A 104 -8.99 1.18 19.89
CA LEU A 104 -8.84 1.02 21.33
C LEU A 104 -9.82 1.91 22.11
N ARG A 105 -9.96 3.18 21.70
CA ARG A 105 -10.91 4.13 22.31
C ARG A 105 -12.36 3.69 22.10
N GLU A 106 -12.72 3.25 20.90
CA GLU A 106 -14.06 2.74 20.57
C GLU A 106 -14.40 1.47 21.35
N ALA A 107 -13.41 0.61 21.62
CA ALA A 107 -13.57 -0.56 22.48
C ALA A 107 -13.78 -0.21 23.97
N GLY A 108 -13.61 1.06 24.37
CA GLY A 108 -13.77 1.52 25.75
C GLY A 108 -12.70 0.98 26.71
N LEU A 109 -11.60 0.45 26.18
CA LEU A 109 -10.55 -0.19 26.98
C LEU A 109 -9.58 0.85 27.55
N ARG A 110 -9.33 0.78 28.86
CA ARG A 110 -8.26 1.53 29.52
C ARG A 110 -7.11 0.59 29.83
N LEU A 111 -6.11 0.61 28.96
CA LEU A 111 -4.92 -0.25 29.06
C LEU A 111 -3.70 0.54 29.50
N ASP A 112 -2.81 -0.13 30.24
CA ASP A 112 -1.42 0.31 30.47
C ASP A 112 -0.61 0.25 29.16
N GLN A 113 0.59 0.84 29.14
CA GLN A 113 1.37 0.96 27.90
C GLN A 113 1.73 -0.40 27.27
N GLU A 114 2.08 -1.39 28.08
CA GLU A 114 2.44 -2.73 27.59
C GLU A 114 1.26 -3.42 26.90
N LYS A 115 0.07 -3.36 27.51
CA LYS A 115 -1.15 -3.91 26.91
C LYS A 115 -1.62 -3.11 25.69
N ARG A 116 -1.35 -1.81 25.62
CA ARG A 116 -1.61 -1.00 24.42
C ARG A 116 -0.74 -1.46 23.26
N ASP A 117 0.55 -1.67 23.50
CA ASP A 117 1.48 -2.14 22.47
C ASP A 117 1.05 -3.53 21.94
N LEU A 118 0.65 -4.43 22.84
CA LEU A 118 0.12 -5.75 22.46
C LEU A 118 -1.21 -5.64 21.68
N PHE A 119 -2.10 -4.72 22.08
CA PHE A 119 -3.33 -4.45 21.36
C PHE A 119 -3.06 -3.94 19.95
N GLU A 120 -2.15 -2.96 19.80
CA GLU A 120 -1.75 -2.42 18.50
C GLU A 120 -1.19 -3.53 17.60
N GLU A 121 -0.27 -4.35 18.10
CA GLU A 121 0.31 -5.45 17.33
C GLU A 121 -0.79 -6.42 16.84
N ARG A 122 -1.69 -6.82 17.74
CA ARG A 122 -2.76 -7.76 17.39
C ARG A 122 -3.76 -7.15 16.42
N TYR A 123 -4.14 -5.90 16.63
CA TYR A 123 -5.04 -5.16 15.75
C TYR A 123 -4.48 -5.11 14.32
N LEU A 124 -3.21 -4.72 14.17
CA LEU A 124 -2.56 -4.65 12.87
C LEU A 124 -2.40 -6.03 12.22
N GLN A 125 -2.21 -7.10 13.00
CA GLN A 125 -2.18 -8.47 12.49
C GLN A 125 -3.53 -8.88 11.89
N GLU A 126 -4.63 -8.71 12.62
CA GLU A 126 -5.97 -9.07 12.14
C GLU A 126 -6.39 -8.20 10.96
N ARG A 127 -6.07 -6.91 10.99
CA ARG A 127 -6.30 -6.03 9.85
C ARG A 127 -5.61 -6.52 8.58
N ARG A 128 -4.32 -6.89 8.66
CA ARG A 128 -3.59 -7.44 7.50
C ARG A 128 -4.21 -8.72 6.96
N ARG A 129 -4.80 -9.54 7.83
CA ARG A 129 -5.55 -10.74 7.42
C ARG A 129 -6.79 -10.34 6.62
N ILE A 130 -7.63 -9.47 7.17
CA ILE A 130 -8.85 -8.97 6.51
C ILE A 130 -8.52 -8.36 5.15
N GLU A 131 -7.49 -7.51 5.07
CA GLU A 131 -7.09 -6.90 3.80
C GLU A 131 -6.63 -7.91 2.74
N ARG A 132 -5.97 -9.01 3.14
CA ARG A 132 -5.58 -10.06 2.18
C ARG A 132 -6.79 -10.77 1.62
N ASP A 133 -7.73 -11.14 2.50
CA ASP A 133 -8.95 -11.83 2.10
C ASP A 133 -9.79 -10.94 1.16
N LEU A 134 -9.95 -9.66 1.51
CA LEU A 134 -10.63 -8.67 0.66
C LEU A 134 -9.94 -8.49 -0.70
N ARG A 135 -8.61 -8.44 -0.74
CA ARG A 135 -7.86 -8.34 -2.00
C ARG A 135 -8.14 -9.53 -2.91
N GLN A 136 -8.13 -10.74 -2.36
CA GLN A 136 -8.42 -11.96 -3.13
C GLN A 136 -9.85 -11.96 -3.66
N GLU A 137 -10.83 -11.57 -2.84
CA GLU A 137 -12.22 -11.48 -3.25
C GLU A 137 -12.42 -10.47 -4.39
N VAL A 138 -11.86 -9.26 -4.23
CA VAL A 138 -11.94 -8.20 -5.24
C VAL A 138 -11.22 -8.61 -6.53
N GLU A 139 -10.05 -9.25 -6.44
CA GLU A 139 -9.32 -9.74 -7.61
C GLU A 139 -10.13 -10.81 -8.35
N THR A 140 -10.74 -11.74 -7.62
CA THR A 140 -11.59 -12.78 -8.21
C THR A 140 -12.78 -12.15 -8.94
N LYS A 141 -13.47 -11.20 -8.31
CA LYS A 141 -14.57 -10.46 -8.94
C LYS A 141 -14.10 -9.68 -10.18
N ARG A 142 -12.93 -9.04 -10.10
CA ARG A 142 -12.34 -8.33 -11.23
C ARG A 142 -12.08 -9.28 -12.40
N GLN A 143 -11.48 -10.44 -12.15
CA GLN A 143 -11.19 -11.43 -13.19
C GLN A 143 -12.45 -11.94 -13.88
N GLN A 144 -13.56 -12.09 -13.14
CA GLN A 144 -14.85 -12.47 -13.73
C GLN A 144 -15.45 -11.36 -14.62
N GLN A 145 -15.29 -10.10 -14.24
CA GLN A 145 -15.89 -8.96 -14.95
C GLN A 145 -15.05 -8.45 -16.12
N LEU A 146 -13.74 -8.69 -16.12
CA LEU A 146 -12.82 -8.19 -17.14
C LEU A 146 -13.19 -8.64 -18.57
N PRO A 147 -13.51 -9.92 -18.85
CA PRO A 147 -13.89 -10.35 -20.19
C PRO A 147 -15.18 -9.69 -20.69
N VAL A 148 -16.16 -9.51 -19.81
CA VAL A 148 -17.43 -8.85 -20.16
C VAL A 148 -17.19 -7.38 -20.54
N LEU A 149 -16.33 -6.69 -19.79
CA LEU A 149 -15.91 -5.34 -20.12
C LEU A 149 -15.17 -5.30 -21.45
N GLN A 150 -14.23 -6.23 -21.69
CA GLN A 150 -13.48 -6.31 -22.94
C GLN A 150 -14.38 -6.53 -24.15
N GLU A 151 -15.37 -7.44 -24.07
CA GLU A 151 -16.33 -7.67 -25.16
C GLU A 151 -17.23 -6.47 -25.42
N ARG A 152 -17.66 -5.77 -24.36
CA ARG A 152 -18.41 -4.52 -24.51
C ARG A 152 -17.57 -3.46 -25.22
N LEU A 153 -16.34 -3.24 -24.77
CA LEU A 153 -15.42 -2.29 -25.39
C LEU A 153 -15.13 -2.68 -26.84
N LYS A 154 -14.92 -3.96 -27.13
CA LYS A 154 -14.71 -4.45 -28.48
C LYS A 154 -15.88 -4.10 -29.40
N LYS A 155 -17.13 -4.28 -28.96
CA LYS A 155 -18.33 -3.88 -29.73
C LYS A 155 -18.41 -2.37 -29.95
N GLU A 156 -18.20 -1.58 -28.89
CA GLU A 156 -18.25 -0.11 -28.97
C GLU A 156 -17.21 0.47 -29.96
N PHE A 157 -16.04 -0.17 -30.10
CA PHE A 157 -14.94 0.34 -30.93
C PHE A 157 -14.73 -0.41 -32.26
N GLN A 158 -15.44 -1.53 -32.52
CA GLN A 158 -15.40 -2.24 -33.82
C GLN A 158 -16.51 -1.82 -34.78
N GLU A 159 -17.64 -1.29 -34.29
CA GLU A 159 -18.71 -0.78 -35.15
C GLU A 159 -18.22 0.50 -35.87
N PRO A 160 -18.19 0.53 -37.22
CA PRO A 160 -17.87 1.76 -37.92
C PRO A 160 -18.96 2.79 -37.64
N SER A 161 -18.58 3.94 -37.10
CA SER A 161 -19.49 5.07 -36.88
C SER A 161 -20.29 5.33 -38.18
N PRO A 162 -21.64 5.36 -38.13
CA PRO A 162 -22.46 5.52 -39.33
C PRO A 162 -22.30 6.91 -40.00
N ALA A 163 -21.50 7.81 -39.43
CA ALA A 163 -21.27 9.16 -39.95
C ALA A 163 -20.39 9.24 -41.22
N VAL A 164 -19.76 8.15 -41.68
CA VAL A 164 -18.87 8.20 -42.87
C VAL A 164 -19.51 7.57 -44.14
N ARG A 165 -20.72 6.99 -44.05
CA ARG A 165 -21.39 6.38 -45.23
C ARG A 165 -22.34 7.29 -46.00
N SER A 166 -22.45 8.56 -45.65
CA SER A 166 -23.30 9.52 -46.37
C SER A 166 -22.61 10.88 -46.54
N ALA A 167 -21.51 10.92 -47.29
CA ALA A 167 -21.14 12.13 -48.02
C ALA A 167 -21.48 11.88 -49.49
N PRO A 168 -22.58 12.41 -50.03
CA PRO A 168 -22.80 12.37 -51.47
C PRO A 168 -21.72 13.20 -52.15
N ALA A 169 -21.11 12.63 -53.18
CA ALA A 169 -20.19 13.33 -54.06
C ALA A 169 -20.90 14.54 -54.67
N VAL A 170 -20.55 15.75 -54.21
CA VAL A 170 -20.92 16.99 -54.90
C VAL A 170 -19.92 17.17 -56.04
N SER A 171 -20.34 16.75 -57.22
CA SER A 171 -19.69 17.04 -58.50
C SER A 171 -19.66 18.55 -58.69
N VAL A 172 -18.48 19.16 -58.59
CA VAL A 172 -18.26 20.55 -59.00
C VAL A 172 -17.83 20.54 -60.46
N THR A 173 -18.74 20.93 -61.35
CA THR A 173 -18.46 21.20 -62.76
C THR A 173 -17.62 22.49 -62.87
N PRO A 174 -16.53 22.53 -63.66
CA PRO A 174 -15.79 23.77 -63.89
C PRO A 174 -16.47 24.55 -65.03
N THR A 175 -16.84 25.80 -64.78
CA THR A 175 -17.27 26.73 -65.81
C THR A 175 -16.05 27.50 -66.32
N HIS A 176 -15.88 27.48 -67.64
CA HIS A 176 -14.84 28.14 -68.42
C HIS A 176 -14.93 29.67 -68.38
#